data_AF-A0A1Y5LF42-F1
#
_entry.id   AF-A0A1Y5LF42-F1
#
_cell.length_a   1.000
_cell.length_b   1.000
_cell.length_c   1.000
_cell.angle_alpha   90.00
_cell.angle_beta   90.00
_cell.angle_gamma   90.00
#
_symmetry.space_group_name_H-M   'P 1'
#
loop_
_entity.id
_entity.type
_entity.pdbx_description
1 polymer ?
#
loop_
_entity_poly.entity_id
_entity_poly.type
_entity_poly.pdbx_seq_one_letter_code
_entity_poly.pdbx_strand_id
1 'polypeptide(L)'
;MTDHTVITDDLVEQLTQRIRVLEDKEALSSLMNRYCRTADENDWEGWSRCFTENADFDFGPFGQHHGREEIREVCEAAEAPYLDKQHSMTNMQFEVDGDTARGTAYLWFAGVPDPLNPLHHYDIGGPYRWEFQRTDEGWLLSRMNLRIVWTQGDADASVFD
;
A
#
# COMPACT_ATOMS: atom_id res chain seq x y z
N MET A 1 -38.53 30.66 17.19
CA MET A 1 -38.13 30.83 15.78
C MET A 1 -36.63 30.53 15.64
N THR A 2 -36.19 29.43 16.26
CA THR A 2 -34.79 29.08 16.50
C THR A 2 -34.50 27.62 16.10
N ASP A 3 -35.38 27.00 15.32
CA ASP A 3 -35.35 25.54 15.13
C ASP A 3 -34.78 25.12 13.76
N HIS A 4 -35.08 25.86 12.68
CA HIS A 4 -34.72 25.40 11.34
C HIS A 4 -33.25 25.62 10.96
N THR A 5 -32.65 26.76 11.35
CA THR A 5 -31.27 27.09 10.98
C THR A 5 -30.27 26.19 11.71
N VAL A 6 -30.49 25.94 13.01
CA VAL A 6 -29.60 25.08 13.83
C VAL A 6 -29.62 23.63 13.35
N ILE A 7 -30.80 23.09 12.99
CA ILE A 7 -30.93 21.75 12.41
C ILE A 7 -30.22 21.66 11.04
N THR A 8 -30.21 22.75 10.27
CA THR A 8 -29.54 22.78 8.97
C THR A 8 -28.01 22.82 9.13
N ASP A 9 -27.49 23.59 10.08
CA ASP A 9 -26.05 23.71 10.32
C ASP A 9 -25.46 22.38 10.86
N ASP A 10 -26.14 21.72 11.80
CA ASP A 10 -25.76 20.40 12.32
C ASP A 10 -25.78 19.32 11.22
N LEU A 11 -26.81 19.32 10.37
CA LEU A 11 -26.88 18.40 9.23
C LEU A 11 -25.73 18.64 8.24
N VAL A 12 -25.40 19.90 7.94
CA VAL A 12 -24.30 20.25 7.03
C VAL A 12 -22.96 19.81 7.62
N GLU A 13 -22.73 20.00 8.92
CA GLU A 13 -21.51 19.55 9.60
C GLU A 13 -21.36 18.02 9.54
N GLN A 14 -22.42 17.29 9.88
CA GLN A 14 -22.42 15.81 9.82
C GLN A 14 -22.20 15.29 8.40
N LEU A 15 -22.82 15.91 7.38
CA LEU A 15 -22.63 15.53 5.98
C LEU A 15 -21.21 15.85 5.50
N THR A 16 -20.68 17.02 5.88
CA THR A 16 -19.30 17.41 5.55
C THR A 16 -18.30 16.41 6.12
N GLN A 17 -18.48 15.99 7.38
CA GLN A 17 -17.61 14.99 8.00
C GLN A 17 -17.73 13.63 7.30
N ARG A 18 -18.94 13.20 6.96
CA ARG A 18 -19.15 11.93 6.23
C ARG A 18 -18.54 11.95 4.84
N ILE A 19 -18.67 13.07 4.11
CA ILE A 19 -18.05 13.25 2.79
C ILE A 19 -16.53 13.23 2.90
N ARG A 20 -15.95 13.97 3.86
CA ARG A 20 -14.50 13.97 4.09
C ARG A 20 -13.96 12.56 4.32
N VAL A 21 -14.64 11.73 5.13
CA VAL A 21 -14.25 10.34 5.34
C VAL A 21 -14.30 9.52 4.05
N LEU A 22 -15.29 9.74 3.17
CA LEU A 22 -15.35 9.05 1.87
C LEU A 22 -14.22 9.49 0.94
N GLU A 23 -13.93 10.80 0.88
CA GLU A 23 -12.82 11.36 0.10
C GLU A 23 -11.47 10.83 0.57
N ASP A 24 -11.27 10.71 1.89
CA ASP A 24 -10.06 10.15 2.47
C ASP A 24 -9.89 8.66 2.13
N LYS A 25 -10.96 7.88 2.18
CA LYS A 25 -10.92 6.46 1.77
C LYS A 25 -10.58 6.31 0.29
N GLU A 26 -11.09 7.19 -0.56
CA GLU A 26 -10.75 7.19 -1.99
C GLU A 26 -9.29 7.61 -2.23
N ALA A 27 -8.80 8.61 -1.47
CA ALA A 27 -7.40 9.01 -1.53
C ALA A 27 -6.45 7.88 -1.09
N LEU A 28 -6.81 7.12 -0.05
CA LEU A 28 -6.06 5.93 0.41
C LEU A 28 -6.09 4.79 -0.62
N SER A 29 -7.25 4.51 -1.22
CA SER A 29 -7.38 3.55 -2.32
C SER A 29 -6.51 3.94 -3.52
N SER A 30 -6.56 5.22 -3.90
CA SER A 30 -5.74 5.79 -4.98
C SER A 30 -4.24 5.74 -4.67
N LEU A 31 -3.84 5.97 -3.42
CA LEU A 31 -2.46 5.79 -2.96
C LEU A 31 -1.99 4.35 -3.15
N MET A 32 -2.79 3.36 -2.75
CA MET A 32 -2.42 1.95 -2.90
C MET A 32 -2.41 1.48 -4.37
N ASN A 33 -3.30 2.02 -5.20
CA ASN A 33 -3.24 1.78 -6.65
C ASN A 33 -1.97 2.38 -7.27
N ARG A 34 -1.55 3.58 -6.82
CA ARG A 34 -0.28 4.17 -7.24
C ARG A 34 0.89 3.31 -6.79
N TYR A 35 0.90 2.83 -5.55
CA TYR A 35 1.90 1.89 -5.04
C TYR A 35 2.06 0.67 -5.96
N CYS A 36 0.97 -0.04 -6.30
CA CYS A 36 1.07 -1.20 -7.18
C CYS A 36 1.63 -0.82 -8.55
N ARG A 37 1.04 0.21 -9.17
CA ARG A 37 1.40 0.62 -10.53
C ARG A 37 2.86 1.03 -10.65
N THR A 38 3.38 1.86 -9.73
CA THR A 38 4.78 2.32 -9.82
C THR A 38 5.76 1.19 -9.54
N ALA A 39 5.43 0.22 -8.68
CA ALA A 39 6.25 -0.99 -8.52
C ALA A 39 6.28 -1.80 -9.82
N ASP A 40 5.12 -2.09 -10.39
CA ASP A 40 4.98 -2.88 -11.62
C ASP A 40 5.65 -2.20 -12.83
N GLU A 41 5.69 -0.87 -12.87
CA GLU A 41 6.40 -0.06 -13.87
C GLU A 41 7.92 0.10 -13.60
N ASN A 42 8.43 -0.46 -12.50
CA ASN A 42 9.81 -0.26 -12.00
C ASN A 42 10.17 1.22 -11.72
N ASP A 43 9.17 2.07 -11.46
CA ASP A 43 9.34 3.46 -11.01
C ASP A 43 9.54 3.48 -9.48
N TRP A 44 10.72 3.07 -9.04
CA TRP A 44 11.06 2.96 -7.62
C TRP A 44 11.12 4.31 -6.89
N GLU A 45 11.42 5.39 -7.62
CA GLU A 45 11.34 6.74 -7.07
C GLU A 45 9.87 7.11 -6.78
N GLY A 46 8.98 6.95 -7.77
CA GLY A 46 7.55 7.19 -7.61
C GLY A 46 6.89 6.27 -6.58
N TRP A 47 7.33 5.01 -6.51
CA TRP A 47 6.91 4.04 -5.51
C TRP A 47 7.28 4.46 -4.10
N SER A 48 8.55 4.86 -3.89
CA SER A 48 9.03 5.29 -2.56
C SER A 48 8.28 6.51 -2.03
N ARG A 49 7.78 7.39 -2.92
CA ARG A 49 6.93 8.54 -2.56
C ARG A 49 5.55 8.16 -2.05
N CYS A 50 5.18 6.88 -2.00
CA CYS A 50 3.98 6.42 -1.30
C CYS A 50 4.19 6.29 0.22
N PHE A 51 5.44 6.37 0.70
CA PHE A 51 5.80 6.25 2.10
C PHE A 51 6.15 7.61 2.72
N THR A 52 5.87 7.76 4.01
CA THR A 52 6.46 8.85 4.81
C THR A 52 7.98 8.66 4.92
N GLU A 53 8.72 9.74 5.14
CA GLU A 53 10.19 9.70 5.27
C GLU A 53 10.69 8.66 6.28
N ASN A 54 10.00 8.52 7.41
CA ASN A 54 10.37 7.64 8.51
C ASN A 54 9.45 6.40 8.61
N ALA A 55 8.93 5.91 7.47
CA ALA A 55 8.02 4.77 7.48
C ALA A 55 8.70 3.49 8.00
N ASP A 56 7.90 2.60 8.61
CA ASP A 56 8.34 1.26 9.00
C ASP A 56 7.76 0.21 8.04
N PHE A 57 8.60 -0.72 7.58
CA PHE A 57 8.20 -1.81 6.70
C PHE A 57 8.61 -3.15 7.29
N ASP A 58 7.63 -4.01 7.56
CA ASP A 58 7.84 -5.37 8.07
C ASP A 58 7.27 -6.37 7.07
N PHE A 59 8.16 -7.07 6.38
CA PHE A 59 7.80 -7.96 5.29
C PHE A 59 8.24 -9.39 5.56
N GLY A 60 8.15 -9.80 6.83
CA GLY A 60 8.37 -11.18 7.27
C GLY A 60 9.77 -11.69 6.87
N PRO A 61 9.88 -12.60 5.88
CA PRO A 61 11.17 -13.10 5.40
C PRO A 61 12.17 -12.04 4.95
N PHE A 62 11.69 -10.89 4.46
CA PHE A 62 12.55 -9.80 4.02
C PHE A 62 13.02 -8.91 5.18
N GLY A 63 12.50 -9.12 6.38
CA GLY A 63 12.91 -8.39 7.58
C GLY A 63 12.13 -7.11 7.83
N GLN A 64 12.72 -6.28 8.68
CA GLN A 64 12.18 -4.99 9.12
C GLN A 64 13.12 -3.88 8.66
N HIS A 65 12.56 -2.86 8.01
CA HIS A 65 13.29 -1.73 7.43
C HIS A 65 12.68 -0.42 7.90
N HIS A 66 13.53 0.59 8.08
CA HIS A 66 13.13 1.88 8.60
C HIS A 66 13.59 3.02 7.69
N GLY A 67 12.63 3.85 7.31
CA GLY A 67 12.86 5.00 6.47
C GLY A 67 12.72 4.69 4.99
N ARG A 68 12.23 5.69 4.26
CA ARG A 68 11.82 5.58 2.86
C ARG A 68 12.95 5.10 1.93
N GLU A 69 14.18 5.56 2.18
CA GLU A 69 15.34 5.21 1.36
C GLU A 69 15.71 3.73 1.51
N GLU A 70 15.84 3.23 2.75
CA GLU A 70 16.13 1.81 3.02
C GLU A 70 15.04 0.91 2.43
N ILE A 71 13.77 1.26 2.66
CA ILE A 71 12.62 0.51 2.15
C ILE A 71 12.67 0.40 0.61
N ARG A 72 13.00 1.50 -0.07
CA ARG A 72 13.14 1.53 -1.53
C ARG A 72 14.26 0.60 -1.99
N GLU A 73 15.45 0.72 -1.42
CA GLU A 73 16.63 -0.04 -1.85
C GLU A 73 16.40 -1.55 -1.71
N VAL A 74 15.82 -1.98 -0.58
CA VAL A 74 15.58 -3.40 -0.33
C VAL A 74 14.49 -3.96 -1.25
N CYS A 75 13.39 -3.23 -1.47
CA CYS A 75 12.31 -3.70 -2.35
C CYS A 75 12.73 -3.69 -3.83
N GLU A 76 13.48 -2.68 -4.26
CA GLU A 76 14.07 -2.62 -5.61
C GLU A 76 15.00 -3.81 -5.86
N ALA A 77 15.89 -4.12 -4.91
CA ALA A 77 16.78 -5.27 -5.01
C ALA A 77 16.02 -6.61 -5.01
N ALA A 78 15.00 -6.74 -4.16
CA ALA A 78 14.19 -7.95 -4.04
C ALA A 78 13.41 -8.29 -5.33
N GLU A 79 12.97 -7.27 -6.06
CA GLU A 79 12.16 -7.45 -7.28
C GLU A 79 12.96 -7.31 -8.57
N ALA A 80 14.24 -6.93 -8.52
CA ALA A 80 15.13 -6.83 -9.68
C ALA A 80 15.22 -8.11 -10.55
N PRO A 81 15.08 -9.34 -10.02
CA PRO A 81 15.10 -10.55 -10.84
C PRO A 81 13.88 -10.73 -11.77
N TYR A 82 12.79 -10.01 -11.54
CA TYR A 82 11.56 -10.14 -12.34
C TYR A 82 11.55 -9.08 -13.44
N LEU A 83 11.54 -9.51 -14.70
CA LEU A 83 11.44 -8.60 -15.84
C LEU A 83 10.05 -7.95 -15.92
N ASP A 84 9.01 -8.73 -15.61
CA ASP A 84 7.64 -8.25 -15.46
C ASP A 84 7.04 -8.79 -14.16
N LYS A 85 6.11 -8.02 -13.57
CA LYS A 85 5.45 -8.38 -12.33
C LYS A 85 4.10 -7.67 -12.18
N GLN A 86 3.26 -8.19 -11.30
CA GLN A 86 1.94 -7.64 -11.03
C GLN A 86 1.61 -7.68 -9.54
N HIS A 87 1.23 -6.53 -9.01
CA HIS A 87 0.69 -6.40 -7.66
C HIS A 87 -0.83 -6.20 -7.69
N SER A 88 -1.58 -7.23 -7.31
CA SER A 88 -3.03 -7.18 -7.19
C SER A 88 -3.45 -7.11 -5.73
N MET A 89 -4.20 -6.07 -5.37
CA MET A 89 -4.80 -5.94 -4.03
C MET A 89 -6.30 -6.14 -4.10
N THR A 90 -6.83 -7.01 -3.23
CA THR A 90 -8.26 -7.29 -3.12
C THR A 90 -8.76 -7.05 -1.70
N ASN A 91 -10.08 -6.86 -1.57
CA ASN A 91 -10.76 -6.66 -0.29
C ASN A 91 -10.15 -5.53 0.55
N MET A 92 -9.78 -4.42 -0.10
CA MET A 92 -9.28 -3.23 0.57
C MET A 92 -10.31 -2.66 1.55
N GLN A 93 -9.88 -2.39 2.77
CA GLN A 93 -10.70 -1.75 3.80
C GLN A 93 -9.87 -0.68 4.51
N PHE A 94 -10.52 0.43 4.83
CA PHE A 94 -9.89 1.59 5.47
C PHE A 94 -10.75 2.13 6.61
N GLU A 95 -10.09 2.46 7.71
CA GLU A 95 -10.62 3.15 8.88
C GLU A 95 -9.87 4.47 9.03
N VAL A 96 -10.57 5.60 8.90
CA VAL A 96 -9.98 6.95 8.94
C VAL A 96 -10.32 7.60 10.27
N ASP A 97 -9.31 8.15 10.94
CA ASP A 97 -9.40 8.89 12.19
C ASP A 97 -8.60 10.20 12.07
N GLY A 98 -9.30 11.26 11.65
CA GLY A 98 -8.74 12.59 11.42
C GLY A 98 -7.65 12.60 10.35
N ASP A 99 -6.40 12.70 10.81
CA ASP A 99 -5.19 12.76 9.98
C ASP A 99 -4.36 11.46 10.04
N THR A 100 -4.95 10.40 10.60
CA THR A 100 -4.41 9.04 10.58
C THR A 100 -5.42 8.06 9.99
N ALA A 101 -4.94 6.95 9.45
CA ALA A 101 -5.82 5.87 9.02
C ALA A 101 -5.16 4.51 9.20
N ARG A 102 -5.98 3.46 9.28
CA ARG A 102 -5.55 2.07 9.17
C ARG A 102 -6.19 1.43 7.96
N GLY A 103 -5.49 0.46 7.36
CA GLY A 103 -6.06 -0.30 6.26
C GLY A 103 -5.58 -1.74 6.20
N THR A 104 -6.29 -2.54 5.43
CA THR A 104 -5.94 -3.93 5.14
C THR A 104 -6.32 -4.27 3.70
N ALA A 105 -5.59 -5.21 3.10
CA ALA A 105 -5.97 -5.85 1.85
C ALA A 105 -5.38 -7.25 1.78
N TYR A 106 -5.80 -8.04 0.80
CA TYR A 106 -5.10 -9.26 0.41
C TYR A 106 -4.26 -8.97 -0.83
N LEU A 107 -2.95 -9.23 -0.72
CA LEU A 107 -2.03 -9.23 -1.84
C LEU A 107 -2.13 -10.55 -2.60
N TRP A 108 -2.11 -10.42 -3.92
CA TRP A 108 -1.59 -11.40 -4.85
C TRP A 108 -0.48 -10.73 -5.66
N PHE A 109 0.76 -11.19 -5.46
CA PHE A 109 1.92 -10.82 -6.26
C PHE A 109 2.26 -11.96 -7.20
N ALA A 110 2.62 -11.64 -8.44
CA ALA A 110 3.22 -12.57 -9.39
C ALA A 110 4.37 -11.87 -10.12
N GLY A 111 5.57 -12.46 -10.07
CA GLY A 111 6.76 -11.99 -10.77
C GLY A 111 7.27 -13.02 -11.75
N VAL A 112 7.65 -12.60 -12.96
CA VAL A 112 8.25 -13.45 -13.99
C VAL A 112 9.62 -12.92 -14.41
N PRO A 113 10.69 -13.74 -14.34
CA PRO A 113 11.99 -13.34 -14.89
C PRO A 113 12.00 -13.22 -16.41
N ASP A 114 11.11 -13.95 -17.10
CA ASP A 114 10.93 -13.90 -18.55
C ASP A 114 9.43 -14.02 -18.90
N PRO A 115 8.78 -12.96 -19.42
CA PRO A 115 7.37 -12.99 -19.80
C PRO A 115 7.06 -13.95 -20.95
N LEU A 116 8.08 -14.38 -21.73
CA LEU A 116 7.93 -15.40 -22.76
C LEU A 116 7.92 -16.82 -22.17
N ASN A 117 8.29 -17.00 -20.90
CA ASN A 117 8.25 -18.26 -20.16
C ASN A 117 7.51 -18.12 -18.82
N PRO A 118 6.19 -17.86 -18.84
CA PRO A 118 5.41 -17.54 -17.63
C PRO A 118 5.27 -18.71 -16.64
N LEU A 119 5.67 -19.94 -17.02
CA LEU A 119 5.72 -21.07 -16.08
C LEU A 119 6.89 -20.96 -15.10
N HIS A 120 7.92 -20.17 -15.42
CA HIS A 120 8.97 -19.78 -14.49
C HIS A 120 8.55 -18.45 -13.84
N HIS A 121 7.94 -18.55 -12.66
CA HIS A 121 7.40 -17.43 -11.90
C HIS A 121 7.65 -17.62 -10.41
N TYR A 122 7.48 -16.53 -9.65
CA TYR A 122 7.33 -16.58 -8.22
C TYR A 122 6.12 -15.75 -7.79
N ASP A 123 5.21 -16.40 -7.07
CA ASP A 123 3.99 -15.79 -6.58
C ASP A 123 3.97 -15.77 -5.05
N ILE A 124 3.39 -14.71 -4.48
CA ILE A 124 3.20 -14.54 -3.05
C ILE A 124 1.77 -14.07 -2.81
N GLY A 125 1.13 -14.60 -1.77
CA GLY A 125 -0.11 -14.01 -1.28
C GLY A 125 -0.25 -14.01 0.23
N GLY A 126 -1.02 -13.03 0.69
CA GLY A 126 -1.21 -12.80 2.12
C GLY A 126 -1.84 -11.46 2.44
N PRO A 127 -2.29 -11.25 3.69
CA PRO A 127 -2.87 -9.98 4.09
C PRO A 127 -1.80 -8.93 4.35
N TYR A 128 -2.03 -7.74 3.80
CA TYR A 128 -1.42 -6.51 4.26
C TYR A 128 -2.16 -5.92 5.46
N ARG A 129 -1.39 -5.25 6.31
CA ARG A 129 -1.88 -4.28 7.29
C ARG A 129 -1.08 -2.99 7.14
N TRP A 130 -1.79 -1.87 7.12
CA TRP A 130 -1.21 -0.55 6.89
C TRP A 130 -1.62 0.42 7.98
N GLU A 131 -0.72 1.35 8.25
CA GLU A 131 -1.02 2.61 8.91
C GLU A 131 -0.62 3.75 7.97
N PHE A 132 -1.42 4.81 7.99
CA PHE A 132 -1.27 5.97 7.13
C PHE A 132 -1.31 7.25 7.94
N GLN A 133 -0.62 8.26 7.42
CA GLN A 133 -0.61 9.61 7.95
C GLN A 133 -0.91 10.61 6.84
N ARG A 134 -1.74 11.61 7.13
CA ARG A 134 -1.92 12.76 6.26
C ARG A 134 -0.76 13.72 6.44
N THR A 135 -0.18 14.15 5.33
CA THR A 135 0.87 15.16 5.25
C THR A 135 0.42 16.31 4.36
N ASP A 136 1.27 17.33 4.21
CA ASP A 136 1.03 18.44 3.27
C ASP A 136 0.98 17.96 1.80
N GLU A 137 1.50 16.77 1.51
CA GLU A 137 1.48 16.13 0.18
C GLU A 137 0.30 15.16 0.00
N GLY A 138 -0.54 14.99 1.02
CA GLY A 138 -1.66 14.05 1.05
C GLY A 138 -1.41 12.85 1.95
N TRP A 139 -2.15 11.76 1.73
CA TRP A 139 -1.97 10.52 2.51
C TRP A 139 -0.72 9.76 2.08
N LEU A 140 0.04 9.26 3.06
CA LEU A 140 1.22 8.41 2.86
C LEU A 140 1.22 7.23 3.84
N LEU A 141 1.87 6.13 3.46
CA LEU A 141 2.11 4.97 4.31
C LEU A 141 3.14 5.31 5.39
N SER A 142 2.76 5.18 6.65
CA SER A 142 3.68 5.31 7.79
C SER A 142 4.13 3.95 8.32
N ARG A 143 3.32 2.91 8.13
CA ARG A 143 3.68 1.54 8.47
C ARG A 143 3.07 0.55 7.50
N MET A 144 3.82 -0.46 7.11
CA MET A 144 3.32 -1.59 6.35
C MET A 144 3.78 -2.91 6.96
N ASN A 145 2.85 -3.85 7.07
CA ASN A 145 3.16 -5.24 7.38
C ASN A 145 2.54 -6.16 6.33
N LEU A 146 3.35 -7.04 5.72
CA LEU A 146 2.84 -8.18 4.97
C LEU A 146 3.06 -9.46 5.76
N ARG A 147 1.99 -10.23 5.94
CA ARG A 147 2.12 -11.63 6.35
C ARG A 147 1.99 -12.53 5.13
N ILE A 148 3.07 -13.21 4.76
CA ILE A 148 3.04 -14.23 3.70
C ILE A 148 2.26 -15.46 4.20
N VAL A 149 1.22 -15.85 3.47
CA VAL A 149 0.37 -17.02 3.79
C VAL A 149 0.70 -18.19 2.87
N TRP A 150 1.03 -17.90 1.62
CA TRP A 150 1.42 -18.90 0.64
C TRP A 150 2.43 -18.30 -0.33
N THR A 151 3.23 -19.18 -0.92
CA THR A 151 4.15 -18.90 -2.02
C THR A 151 3.99 -20.02 -3.05
N GLN A 152 4.29 -19.72 -4.31
CA GLN A 152 4.21 -20.69 -5.41
C GLN A 152 5.28 -20.36 -6.46
N GLY A 153 5.77 -21.39 -7.16
CA GLY A 153 6.78 -21.23 -8.21
C GLY A 153 8.21 -21.32 -7.69
N ASP A 154 9.15 -20.97 -8.55
CA ASP A 154 10.59 -21.07 -8.28
C ASP A 154 11.04 -19.77 -7.63
N ALA A 155 11.11 -19.75 -6.31
CA ALA A 155 11.78 -18.67 -5.61
C ALA A 155 13.26 -18.72 -5.98
N ASP A 156 13.81 -17.67 -6.60
CA ASP A 156 15.26 -17.57 -6.68
C ASP A 156 15.77 -17.43 -5.24
N ALA A 157 16.41 -18.48 -4.72
CA ALA A 157 16.74 -18.60 -3.30
C ALA A 157 17.64 -17.45 -2.80
N SER A 158 18.31 -16.74 -3.71
CA SER A 158 19.15 -15.58 -3.41
C SER A 158 18.40 -14.30 -3.06
N VAL A 159 17.07 -14.26 -3.20
CA VAL A 159 16.27 -13.06 -2.87
C VAL A 159 16.10 -12.88 -1.34
N PHE A 160 16.38 -13.92 -0.56
CA PHE A 160 16.15 -13.96 0.90
C PHE A 160 17.42 -14.14 1.75
N ASP A 161 18.61 -14.20 1.12
CA ASP A 161 19.92 -14.42 1.76
C ASP A 161 20.80 -13.15 1.76
#